data_AF-A0A1H8RZ83-F1
#
_entry.id   AF-A0A1H8RZ83-F1
#
_cell.length_a   1.000
_cell.length_b   1.000
_cell.length_c   1.000
_cell.angle_alpha   90.00
_cell.angle_beta   90.00
_cell.angle_gamma   90.00
#
_symmetry.space_group_name_H-M   'P 1'
#
loop_
_entity.id
_entity.type
_entity.pdbx_description
1 polymer ?
#
loop_
_entity_poly.entity_id
_entity_poly.type
_entity_poly.pdbx_seq_one_letter_code
_entity_poly.pdbx_strand_id
1 'polypeptide(L)'
;MEAHIRLATPEDAEAISNVVISALRQSNANDYPPEVIAQVERSFSAQAVQQLMEQRRVYVASVDQCVVATASLDGGVVRSVFVEPRCQGEGIGKQLMSVICSDALDRDLDVLHVPSSITAEGFYTALGFQKVRDELHGAERTIIMRKVLLK
;
A
#
# COMPACT_ATOMS: atom_id res chain seq x y z
N MET A 1 -10.59 -11.03 11.37
CA MET A 1 -10.53 -11.72 10.06
C MET A 1 -9.11 -12.22 9.83
N GLU A 2 -8.91 -13.48 9.45
CA GLU A 2 -7.58 -14.01 9.12
C GLU A 2 -7.38 -13.90 7.60
N ALA A 3 -6.44 -13.06 7.16
CA ALA A 3 -6.14 -12.90 5.75
C ALA A 3 -4.87 -13.68 5.41
N HIS A 4 -4.90 -14.42 4.32
CA HIS A 4 -3.72 -15.10 3.79
C HIS A 4 -2.89 -14.11 2.97
N ILE A 5 -1.65 -13.85 3.39
CA ILE A 5 -0.76 -12.91 2.70
C ILE A 5 0.31 -13.66 1.92
N ARG A 6 0.50 -13.27 0.67
CA ARG A 6 1.52 -13.83 -0.22
C ARG A 6 2.03 -12.81 -1.23
N LEU A 7 3.13 -13.13 -1.89
CA LEU A 7 3.53 -12.44 -3.11
C LEU A 7 2.43 -12.56 -4.15
N ALA A 8 2.19 -11.46 -4.85
CA ALA A 8 1.26 -11.39 -5.95
C ALA A 8 1.82 -12.12 -7.17
N THR A 9 0.93 -12.70 -7.97
CA THR A 9 1.25 -13.27 -9.27
C THR A 9 0.57 -12.45 -10.37
N PRO A 10 0.95 -12.61 -11.66
CA PRO A 10 0.32 -11.87 -12.75
C PRO A 10 -1.20 -12.04 -12.83
N GLU A 11 -1.73 -13.16 -12.35
CA GLU A 11 -3.17 -13.46 -12.27
C GLU A 11 -3.90 -12.57 -11.26
N ASP A 12 -3.21 -12.02 -10.26
CA ASP A 12 -3.82 -11.12 -9.27
C ASP A 12 -3.99 -9.69 -9.79
N ALA A 13 -3.44 -9.35 -10.96
CA ALA A 13 -3.33 -7.98 -11.43
C ALA A 13 -4.70 -7.27 -11.56
N GLU A 14 -5.72 -7.97 -12.03
CA GLU A 14 -7.07 -7.45 -12.13
C GLU A 14 -7.69 -7.23 -10.74
N ALA A 15 -7.51 -8.18 -9.82
CA ALA A 15 -8.04 -8.06 -8.47
C ALA A 15 -7.37 -6.92 -7.69
N ILE A 16 -6.05 -6.74 -7.84
CA ILE A 16 -5.30 -5.62 -7.28
C ILE A 16 -5.81 -4.29 -7.83
N SER A 17 -5.95 -4.19 -9.17
CA SER A 17 -6.52 -3.00 -9.82
C SER A 17 -7.87 -2.62 -9.20
N ASN A 18 -8.77 -3.60 -9.03
CA ASN A 18 -10.09 -3.36 -8.45
C ASN A 18 -10.03 -2.85 -7.00
N VAL A 19 -9.18 -3.45 -6.15
CA VAL A 19 -9.00 -3.00 -4.76
C VAL A 19 -8.47 -1.57 -4.71
N VAL A 20 -7.47 -1.23 -5.53
CA VAL A 20 -6.88 0.12 -5.56
C VAL A 20 -7.92 1.15 -6.01
N ILE A 21 -8.65 0.88 -7.09
CA ILE A 21 -9.69 1.78 -7.61
C ILE A 21 -10.83 1.94 -6.59
N SER A 22 -11.27 0.85 -5.96
CA SER A 22 -12.32 0.87 -4.93
C SER A 22 -11.93 1.74 -3.74
N ALA A 23 -10.71 1.54 -3.23
CA ALA A 23 -10.17 2.31 -2.10
C ALA A 23 -10.01 3.79 -2.46
N LEU A 24 -9.48 4.11 -3.65
CA LEU A 24 -9.31 5.50 -4.09
C LEU A 24 -10.63 6.25 -4.20
N ARG A 25 -11.66 5.62 -4.76
CA ARG A 25 -12.98 6.22 -4.94
C ARG A 25 -13.79 6.41 -3.66
N GLN A 26 -13.51 5.61 -2.63
CA GLN A 26 -14.33 5.61 -1.40
C GLN A 26 -13.56 6.21 -0.23
N SER A 27 -12.39 5.66 0.10
CA SER A 27 -11.63 6.02 1.28
C SER A 27 -10.79 7.28 1.07
N ASN A 28 -10.23 7.45 -0.14
CA ASN A 28 -9.30 8.55 -0.43
C ASN A 28 -9.94 9.70 -1.22
N ALA A 29 -11.23 9.60 -1.57
CA ALA A 29 -11.89 10.60 -2.43
C ALA A 29 -11.95 12.01 -1.82
N ASN A 30 -11.85 12.13 -0.50
CA ASN A 30 -11.79 13.43 0.19
C ASN A 30 -10.37 14.03 0.21
N ASP A 31 -9.34 13.21 -0.03
CA ASP A 31 -7.93 13.64 0.03
C ASP A 31 -7.38 14.01 -1.35
N TYR A 32 -8.01 13.53 -2.42
CA TYR A 32 -7.53 13.65 -3.78
C TYR A 32 -8.57 14.30 -4.70
N PRO A 33 -8.21 15.34 -5.46
CA PRO A 33 -9.05 15.85 -6.52
C PRO A 33 -9.44 14.75 -7.52
N PRO A 34 -10.64 14.77 -8.11
CA PRO A 34 -11.11 13.74 -9.04
C PRO A 34 -10.16 13.46 -10.22
N GLU A 35 -9.46 14.50 -10.69
CA GLU A 35 -8.43 14.40 -11.74
C GLU A 35 -7.22 13.56 -11.31
N VAL A 36 -6.78 13.68 -10.06
CA VAL A 36 -5.70 12.86 -9.50
C VAL A 36 -6.17 11.42 -9.34
N ILE A 37 -7.40 11.20 -8.86
CA ILE A 37 -8.00 9.85 -8.79
C ILE A 37 -8.01 9.22 -10.18
N ALA A 38 -8.52 9.92 -11.20
CA ALA A 38 -8.59 9.41 -12.57
C ALA A 38 -7.21 9.12 -13.18
N GLN A 39 -6.16 9.85 -12.77
CA GLN A 39 -4.79 9.57 -13.17
C GLN A 39 -4.26 8.30 -12.49
N VAL A 40 -4.47 8.16 -11.18
CA VAL A 40 -4.04 6.97 -10.44
C VAL A 40 -4.78 5.73 -10.94
N GLU A 41 -6.08 5.82 -11.24
CA GLU A 41 -6.84 4.72 -11.84
C GLU A 41 -6.22 4.20 -13.14
N ARG A 42 -5.77 5.11 -14.01
CA ARG A 42 -5.07 4.73 -15.26
C ARG A 42 -3.73 4.05 -14.97
N SER A 43 -2.98 4.57 -13.99
CA SER A 43 -1.70 4.01 -13.54
C SER A 43 -1.82 2.67 -12.82
N PHE A 44 -3.04 2.24 -12.47
CA PHE A 44 -3.33 0.97 -11.82
C PHE A 44 -4.24 0.04 -12.62
N SER A 45 -4.35 0.24 -13.94
CA SER A 45 -4.93 -0.80 -14.82
C SER A 45 -4.24 -2.15 -14.63
N ALA A 46 -4.92 -3.26 -14.91
CA ALA A 46 -4.33 -4.60 -14.76
C ALA A 46 -2.98 -4.75 -15.48
N GLN A 47 -2.84 -4.19 -16.68
CA GLN A 47 -1.56 -4.16 -17.41
C GLN A 47 -0.49 -3.35 -16.67
N ALA A 48 -0.83 -2.17 -16.15
CA ALA A 48 0.10 -1.35 -15.38
C ALA A 48 0.50 -2.04 -14.07
N VAL A 49 -0.42 -2.75 -13.41
CA VAL A 49 -0.12 -3.55 -12.22
C VAL A 49 0.88 -4.66 -12.54
N GLN A 50 0.72 -5.36 -13.67
CA GLN A 50 1.72 -6.36 -14.10
C GLN A 50 3.10 -5.74 -14.29
N GLN A 51 3.19 -4.56 -14.94
CA GLN A 51 4.46 -3.84 -15.08
C GLN A 51 5.04 -3.40 -13.74
N LEU A 52 4.21 -3.03 -12.77
CA LEU A 52 4.67 -2.70 -11.41
C LEU A 52 5.23 -3.93 -10.69
N MET A 53 4.68 -5.12 -10.91
CA MET A 53 5.19 -6.38 -10.33
C MET A 53 6.58 -6.75 -10.85
N GLU A 54 6.95 -6.31 -12.06
CA GLU A 54 8.31 -6.52 -12.59
C GLU A 54 9.36 -5.67 -11.87
N GLN A 55 8.94 -4.55 -11.27
CA GLN A 55 9.84 -3.56 -10.65
C GLN A 55 9.83 -3.63 -9.13
N ARG A 56 8.74 -4.15 -8.53
CA ARG A 56 8.47 -4.10 -7.09
C ARG A 56 8.01 -5.44 -6.58
N ARG A 57 8.30 -5.72 -5.31
CA ARG A 57 7.71 -6.87 -4.61
C ARG A 57 6.29 -6.50 -4.21
N VAL A 58 5.30 -7.01 -4.93
CA VAL A 58 3.88 -6.77 -4.65
C VAL A 58 3.34 -7.92 -3.82
N TYR A 59 2.62 -7.58 -2.75
CA TYR A 59 1.96 -8.50 -1.83
C TYR A 59 0.46 -8.30 -1.91
N VAL A 60 -0.27 -9.40 -1.80
CA VAL A 60 -1.73 -9.40 -1.68
C VAL A 60 -2.13 -10.05 -0.38
N ALA A 61 -3.22 -9.56 0.21
CA ALA A 61 -3.95 -10.26 1.26
C ALA A 61 -5.27 -10.77 0.68
N SER A 62 -5.54 -12.06 0.87
CA SER A 62 -6.79 -12.69 0.44
C SER A 62 -7.60 -13.23 1.60
N VAL A 63 -8.92 -13.06 1.52
CA VAL A 63 -9.92 -13.64 2.43
C VAL A 63 -10.88 -14.46 1.56
N ASP A 64 -11.14 -15.71 1.95
CA ASP A 64 -11.98 -16.63 1.16
C ASP A 64 -11.58 -16.70 -0.33
N GLN A 65 -10.26 -16.73 -0.60
CA GLN A 65 -9.64 -16.73 -1.93
C GLN A 65 -9.83 -15.45 -2.75
N CYS A 66 -10.51 -14.43 -2.23
CA CYS A 66 -10.63 -13.12 -2.85
C CYS A 66 -9.53 -12.18 -2.36
N VAL A 67 -8.81 -11.53 -3.27
CA VAL A 67 -7.86 -10.46 -2.91
C VAL A 67 -8.65 -9.26 -2.38
N VAL A 68 -8.33 -8.83 -1.16
CA VAL A 68 -9.00 -7.72 -0.46
C VAL A 68 -8.04 -6.60 -0.08
N ALA A 69 -6.73 -6.79 -0.24
CA ALA A 69 -5.74 -5.75 0.01
C ALA A 69 -4.47 -5.98 -0.80
N THR A 70 -3.73 -4.91 -1.03
CA THR A 70 -2.43 -4.91 -1.70
C THR A 70 -1.46 -3.97 -0.99
N ALA A 71 -0.18 -4.30 -1.05
CA ALA A 71 0.93 -3.42 -0.65
C ALA A 71 2.17 -3.83 -1.44
N SER A 72 3.09 -2.89 -1.70
CA SER A 72 4.31 -3.18 -2.44
C SER A 72 5.55 -2.63 -1.76
N LEU A 73 6.68 -3.30 -1.97
CA LEU A 73 7.99 -2.89 -1.49
C LEU A 73 8.93 -2.68 -2.69
N ASP A 74 9.46 -1.46 -2.78
CA ASP A 74 10.37 -0.99 -3.82
C ASP A 74 11.69 -0.59 -3.14
N GLY A 75 12.68 -1.49 -3.16
CA GLY A 75 13.85 -1.36 -2.31
C GLY A 75 13.45 -1.31 -0.83
N GLY A 76 13.69 -0.18 -0.18
CA GLY A 76 13.26 0.13 1.20
C GLY A 76 12.07 1.07 1.29
N VAL A 77 11.32 1.28 0.21
CA VAL A 77 10.15 2.17 0.16
C VAL A 77 8.88 1.36 0.00
N VAL A 78 7.99 1.45 0.97
CA VAL A 78 6.65 0.87 0.93
C VAL A 78 5.76 1.75 0.07
N ARG A 79 5.02 1.15 -0.86
CA ARG A 79 4.18 1.82 -1.84
C ARG A 79 2.87 1.09 -2.03
N SER A 80 1.87 1.78 -2.58
CA SER A 80 0.61 1.19 -3.05
C SER A 80 -0.12 0.36 -1.97
N VAL A 81 -0.21 0.88 -0.75
CA VAL A 81 -0.89 0.20 0.36
C VAL A 81 -2.38 0.53 0.32
N PHE A 82 -3.21 -0.44 -0.06
CA PHE A 82 -4.64 -0.27 -0.17
C PHE A 82 -5.37 -1.50 0.39
N VAL A 83 -6.48 -1.25 1.08
CA VAL A 83 -7.39 -2.28 1.59
C VAL A 83 -8.77 -1.95 1.06
N GLU A 84 -9.48 -2.97 0.56
CA GLU A 84 -10.88 -2.85 0.12
C GLU A 84 -11.71 -2.17 1.22
N PRO A 85 -12.44 -1.07 0.91
CA PRO A 85 -13.22 -0.30 1.88
C PRO A 85 -14.04 -1.12 2.88
N ARG A 86 -14.68 -2.20 2.42
CA ARG A 86 -15.52 -3.07 3.26
C ARG A 86 -14.72 -3.93 4.26
N CYS A 87 -13.42 -4.06 4.05
CA CYS A 87 -12.49 -4.85 4.85
C CYS A 87 -11.53 -3.96 5.68
N GLN A 88 -11.70 -2.64 5.64
CA GLN A 88 -10.93 -1.71 6.47
C GLN A 88 -11.32 -1.83 7.95
N GLY A 89 -10.40 -1.49 8.85
CA GLY A 89 -10.61 -1.63 10.30
C GLY A 89 -10.42 -3.05 10.85
N GLU A 90 -10.34 -4.07 9.99
CA GLU A 90 -10.21 -5.49 10.36
C GLU A 90 -8.75 -5.93 10.62
N GLY A 91 -7.80 -5.00 10.61
CA GLY A 91 -6.37 -5.28 10.85
C GLY A 91 -5.59 -5.84 9.65
N ILE A 92 -6.21 -6.01 8.47
CA ILE A 92 -5.57 -6.55 7.26
C ILE A 92 -4.35 -5.73 6.82
N GLY A 93 -4.46 -4.40 6.81
CA GLY A 93 -3.34 -3.52 6.49
C GLY A 93 -2.15 -3.71 7.44
N LYS A 94 -2.41 -3.94 8.72
CA LYS A 94 -1.35 -4.24 9.72
C LYS A 94 -0.68 -5.59 9.45
N GLN A 95 -1.46 -6.61 9.05
CA GLN A 95 -0.90 -7.92 8.69
C GLN A 95 0.00 -7.80 7.45
N LEU A 96 -0.43 -7.08 6.40
CA LEU A 96 0.40 -6.81 5.20
C LEU A 96 1.72 -6.13 5.57
N MET A 97 1.64 -5.08 6.37
CA MET A 97 2.83 -4.36 6.81
C MET A 97 3.78 -5.21 7.67
N SER A 98 3.25 -6.14 8.45
CA SER A 98 4.07 -7.10 9.20
C SER A 98 4.88 -7.99 8.26
N VAL A 99 4.25 -8.56 7.23
CA VAL A 99 4.94 -9.40 6.23
C VAL A 99 6.00 -8.61 5.48
N ILE A 100 5.70 -7.37 5.10
CA ILE A 100 6.68 -6.49 4.43
C ILE A 100 7.86 -6.14 5.34
N CYS A 101 7.63 -5.89 6.63
CA CYS A 101 8.72 -5.64 7.59
C CYS A 101 9.63 -6.87 7.73
N SER A 102 9.05 -8.07 7.82
CA SER A 102 9.82 -9.32 7.86
C SER A 102 10.63 -9.52 6.57
N ASP A 103 10.01 -9.37 5.39
CA ASP A 103 10.71 -9.47 4.11
C ASP A 103 11.85 -8.46 3.98
N ALA A 104 11.67 -7.24 4.51
CA ALA A 104 12.69 -6.23 4.52
C ALA A 104 13.88 -6.62 5.42
N LEU A 105 13.63 -7.17 6.61
CA LEU A 105 14.67 -7.69 7.51
C LEU A 105 15.44 -8.85 6.88
N ASP A 106 14.73 -9.79 6.24
CA ASP A 106 15.34 -10.92 5.52
C ASP A 106 16.24 -10.48 4.35
N ARG A 107 16.07 -9.23 3.90
CA ARG A 107 16.83 -8.59 2.83
C ARG A 107 17.84 -7.57 3.35
N ASP A 108 18.18 -7.63 4.63
CA ASP A 108 19.13 -6.74 5.32
C ASP A 108 18.79 -5.24 5.18
N LEU A 109 17.50 -4.91 5.13
CA LEU A 109 17.03 -3.54 5.21
C LEU A 109 16.75 -3.19 6.68
N ASP A 110 17.48 -2.20 7.19
CA ASP A 110 17.29 -1.73 8.58
C ASP A 110 16.23 -0.63 8.69
N VAL A 111 15.79 -0.05 7.57
CA VAL A 111 14.85 1.08 7.56
C VAL A 111 13.87 0.95 6.40
N LEU A 112 12.58 1.12 6.69
CA LEU A 112 11.53 1.33 5.70
C LEU A 112 11.09 2.78 5.66
N HIS A 113 10.81 3.27 4.46
CA HIS A 113 10.17 4.55 4.22
C HIS A 113 8.78 4.34 3.62
N VAL A 114 7.87 5.28 3.88
CA VAL A 114 6.56 5.29 3.26
C VAL A 114 6.12 6.73 2.96
N PRO A 115 5.72 7.03 1.71
CA PRO A 115 4.94 8.23 1.41
C PRO A 115 3.50 8.00 1.86
N SER A 116 3.11 8.59 2.98
CA SER A 116 1.77 8.49 3.55
C SER A 116 0.86 9.60 3.02
N SER A 117 -0.41 9.28 2.75
CA SER A 117 -1.46 10.29 2.69
C SER A 117 -1.69 10.90 4.08
N ILE A 118 -2.38 12.05 4.14
CA ILE A 118 -2.77 12.68 5.40
C ILE A 118 -3.65 11.72 6.22
N THR A 119 -4.61 11.05 5.59
CA THR A 119 -5.50 10.08 6.24
C THR A 119 -4.79 8.83 6.76
N ALA A 120 -3.72 8.39 6.11
CA ALA A 120 -2.97 7.20 6.51
C ALA A 120 -1.90 7.48 7.58
N GLU A 121 -1.63 8.74 7.95
CA GLU A 121 -0.59 9.08 8.93
C GLU A 121 -0.82 8.37 10.27
N GLY A 122 -2.07 8.36 10.75
CA GLY A 122 -2.44 7.67 11.99
C GLY A 122 -2.22 6.16 11.91
N PHE A 123 -2.49 5.55 10.76
CA PHE A 123 -2.25 4.13 10.52
C PHE A 123 -0.76 3.79 10.62
N TYR A 124 0.11 4.54 9.93
CA TYR A 124 1.55 4.28 9.97
C TYR A 124 2.17 4.63 11.33
N THR A 125 1.68 5.68 12.00
CA THR A 125 2.10 6.03 13.36
C THR A 125 1.82 4.88 14.33
N ALA A 126 0.63 4.27 14.26
CA ALA A 126 0.27 3.11 15.08
C ALA A 126 1.15 1.86 14.79
N LEU A 127 1.77 1.79 13.61
CA LEU A 127 2.74 0.76 13.24
C LEU A 127 4.18 1.09 13.65
N GLY A 128 4.42 2.24 14.29
CA GLY A 128 5.73 2.70 14.75
C GLY A 128 6.52 3.45 13.69
N PHE A 129 5.91 3.88 12.59
CA PHE A 129 6.54 4.83 11.68
C PHE A 129 6.54 6.23 12.31
N GLN A 130 7.59 6.97 12.05
CA GLN A 130 7.78 8.34 12.50
C GLN A 130 7.81 9.26 11.29
N LYS A 131 7.11 10.39 11.38
CA LYS A 131 7.18 11.44 10.38
C LYS A 131 8.61 11.99 10.26
N VAL A 132 9.10 12.09 9.03
CA VAL A 132 10.40 12.68 8.69
C VAL A 132 10.21 14.08 8.14
N ARG A 133 9.36 14.23 7.11
CA ARG A 133 9.09 15.50 6.44
C ARG A 133 7.76 15.48 5.69
N ASP A 134 7.29 16.65 5.32
CA ASP A 134 6.22 16.82 4.32
C ASP A 134 6.83 17.01 2.93
N GLU A 135 6.20 16.45 1.91
CA GLU A 135 6.48 16.71 0.49
C GLU A 135 5.23 17.25 -0.19
N LEU A 136 5.42 18.30 -1.00
CA LEU A 136 4.35 18.94 -1.76
C LEU A 136 4.54 18.63 -3.24
N HIS A 137 3.58 17.92 -3.83
CA HIS A 137 3.50 17.67 -5.26
C HIS A 137 2.32 18.45 -5.83
N GLY A 138 2.56 19.73 -6.16
CA GLY A 138 1.48 20.64 -6.54
C GLY A 138 0.54 20.91 -5.37
N ALA A 139 -0.73 20.54 -5.50
CA ALA A 139 -1.74 20.66 -4.44
C ALA A 139 -1.78 19.46 -3.47
N GLU A 140 -1.11 18.36 -3.81
CA GLU A 140 -1.06 17.16 -2.95
C GLU A 140 0.05 17.31 -1.91
N ARG A 141 -0.30 17.07 -0.63
CA ARG A 141 0.66 16.93 0.46
C ARG A 141 0.81 15.46 0.85
N THR A 142 2.03 14.96 0.74
CA THR A 142 2.43 13.62 1.18
C THR A 142 3.30 13.74 2.43
N ILE A 143 3.09 12.87 3.41
CA ILE A 143 3.89 12.82 4.63
C ILE A 143 4.89 11.69 4.50
N ILE A 144 6.18 12.03 4.38
CA ILE A 144 7.24 11.02 4.34
C ILE A 144 7.48 10.54 5.76
N MET A 145 7.24 9.25 5.97
CA MET A 145 7.46 8.59 7.26
C MET A 145 8.49 7.48 7.12
N ARG A 146 9.17 7.15 8.21
CA ARG A 146 10.13 6.04 8.26
C ARG A 146 9.96 5.18 9.49
N LYS A 147 10.38 3.93 9.42
CA LYS A 147 10.46 3.01 10.56
C LYS A 147 11.81 2.31 10.54
N VAL A 148 12.53 2.36 11.65
CA VAL A 148 13.70 1.51 11.87
C VAL A 148 13.19 0.11 12.22
N LEU A 149 13.68 -0.89 11.51
CA LEU A 149 13.37 -2.28 11.76
C LEU A 149 14.36 -2.81 12.80
N LEU A 150 13.84 -3.50 13.81
CA LEU A 150 14.66 -4.16 14.82
C LEU A 150 14.78 -5.63 14.43
N LYS A 151 16.01 -6.14 14.39
CA LYS A 151 16.30 -7.57 14.26
C LYS A 151 15.93 -8.31 15.55
#